data_AF-A0A2N6A2C2-F1
#
_entry.id   AF-A0A2N6A2C2-F1
#
_cell.length_a   1.000
_cell.length_b   1.000
_cell.length_c   1.000
_cell.angle_alpha   90.00
_cell.angle_beta   90.00
_cell.angle_gamma   90.00
#
_symmetry.space_group_name_H-M   'P 1'
#
loop_
_entity.id
_entity.type
_entity.pdbx_description
1 polymer ?
#
loop_
_entity_poly.entity_id
_entity_poly.type
_entity_poly.pdbx_seq_one_letter_code
_entity_poly.pdbx_strand_id
1 'polypeptide(L)'
;MENGNSQNISEPLLPDKQRPEWRLLVKGEKEYELSNFVLQLKVSQTATDIKKGKLSVEKAVDEIYELCEKYKHAVVKDMKVIFSSN
;
A
#
# COMPACT_ATOMS: atom_id res chain seq x y z
N MET A 1 -0.15 -14.70 40.77
CA MET A 1 0.64 -15.65 39.99
C MET A 1 0.44 -15.31 38.52
N GLU A 2 1.41 -14.59 37.97
CA GLU A 2 1.85 -14.59 36.57
C GLU A 2 1.74 -15.99 35.90
N ASN A 3 1.59 -16.22 34.59
CA ASN A 3 1.79 -15.46 33.35
C ASN A 3 1.10 -16.24 32.20
N GLY A 4 0.62 -15.54 31.19
CA GLY A 4 0.08 -16.15 29.97
C GLY A 4 -0.10 -15.10 28.88
N ASN A 5 0.98 -14.37 28.60
CA ASN A 5 1.09 -13.27 27.65
C ASN A 5 0.46 -13.66 26.30
N SER A 6 -0.76 -13.19 26.02
CA SER A 6 -1.29 -13.16 24.67
C SER A 6 -0.42 -12.21 23.86
N GLN A 7 0.64 -12.73 23.25
CA GLN A 7 1.28 -12.04 22.15
C GLN A 7 0.24 -12.00 21.02
N ASN A 8 -0.63 -10.99 21.07
CA ASN A 8 -1.31 -10.47 19.89
C ASN A 8 -0.17 -10.06 18.96
N ILE A 9 0.25 -10.99 18.11
CA ILE A 9 1.06 -10.66 16.95
C ILE A 9 0.09 -9.88 16.08
N SER A 10 -0.02 -8.58 16.33
CA SER A 10 -0.82 -7.68 15.51
C SER A 10 -0.29 -7.86 14.10
N GLU A 11 -1.01 -8.64 13.28
CA GLU A 11 -0.64 -8.84 11.89
C GLU A 11 -0.40 -7.45 11.29
N PRO A 12 0.58 -7.29 10.39
CA PRO A 12 0.83 -6.00 9.76
C PRO A 12 -0.43 -5.60 9.00
N LEU A 13 -1.27 -4.80 9.67
CA LEU A 13 -2.55 -4.34 9.18
C LEU A 13 -2.24 -3.31 8.10
N LEU A 14 -2.77 -3.57 6.91
CA LEU A 14 -2.74 -2.56 5.88
C LEU A 14 -3.59 -1.36 6.32
N PRO A 15 -3.15 -0.14 5.99
CA PRO A 15 -3.91 1.06 6.28
C PRO A 15 -5.21 1.06 5.47
N ASP A 16 -6.25 1.66 6.04
CA ASP A 16 -7.59 1.73 5.45
C ASP A 16 -7.55 2.21 3.98
N LYS A 17 -8.24 1.50 3.10
CA LYS A 17 -8.26 1.75 1.64
C LYS A 17 -8.84 3.11 1.26
N GLN A 18 -9.66 3.72 2.11
CA GLN A 18 -10.26 5.03 1.87
C GLN A 18 -9.28 6.18 2.15
N ARG A 19 -8.11 5.90 2.74
CA ARG A 19 -7.10 6.94 2.98
C ARG A 19 -6.66 7.62 1.67
N PRO A 20 -6.57 8.95 1.64
CA PRO A 20 -6.18 9.69 0.44
C PRO A 20 -4.78 9.33 -0.07
N GLU A 21 -3.88 8.87 0.81
CA GLU A 21 -2.52 8.44 0.46
C GLU A 21 -2.54 7.31 -0.59
N TRP A 22 -3.53 6.41 -0.56
CA TRP A 22 -3.68 5.38 -1.60
C TRP A 22 -3.92 5.99 -2.98
N ARG A 23 -4.75 7.03 -3.06
CA ARG A 23 -5.04 7.73 -4.32
C ARG A 23 -3.80 8.47 -4.82
N LEU A 24 -3.04 9.09 -3.91
CA LEU A 24 -1.77 9.74 -4.25
C LEU A 24 -0.72 8.75 -4.76
N LEU A 25 -0.66 7.57 -4.13
CA LEU A 25 0.21 6.47 -4.53
C LEU A 25 -0.12 6.01 -5.95
N VAL A 26 -1.35 5.57 -6.22
CA VAL A 26 -1.72 4.98 -7.53
C VAL A 26 -1.63 5.97 -8.68
N LYS A 27 -1.85 7.26 -8.42
CA LYS A 27 -1.71 8.30 -9.44
C LYS A 27 -0.25 8.69 -9.69
N GLY A 28 0.67 8.29 -8.81
CA GLY A 28 2.06 8.74 -8.83
C GLY A 28 2.18 10.25 -8.60
N GLU A 29 1.28 10.85 -7.81
CA GLU A 29 1.35 12.28 -7.44
C GLU A 29 2.39 12.54 -6.35
N LYS A 30 2.73 11.50 -5.58
CA LYS A 30 3.80 11.53 -4.58
C LYS A 30 4.78 10.41 -4.86
N GLU A 31 6.05 10.76 -4.96
CA GLU A 31 7.13 9.79 -5.05
C GLU A 31 7.43 9.26 -3.65
N TYR A 32 7.36 7.94 -3.49
CA TYR A 32 7.69 7.26 -2.25
C TYR A 32 8.92 6.40 -2.52
N GLU A 33 9.88 6.43 -1.60
CA GLU A 33 11.04 5.52 -1.63
C GLU A 33 10.59 4.12 -1.19
N LEU A 34 9.94 3.41 -2.10
CA LEU A 34 9.48 2.06 -1.90
C LEU A 34 10.68 1.10 -2.03
N SER A 35 10.84 0.20 -1.07
CA SER A 35 11.83 -0.87 -1.10
C SER A 35 11.36 -2.07 -1.93
N ASN A 36 10.04 -2.27 -2.07
CA ASN A 36 9.49 -3.38 -2.84
C ASN A 36 9.37 -3.04 -4.33
N PHE A 37 10.16 -3.74 -5.15
CA PHE A 37 10.18 -3.56 -6.61
C PHE A 37 8.85 -3.87 -7.29
N VAL A 38 8.11 -4.89 -6.83
CA VAL A 38 6.80 -5.25 -7.40
C VAL A 38 5.79 -4.14 -7.15
N LEU A 39 5.82 -3.55 -5.95
CA LEU A 39 4.96 -2.41 -5.61
C LEU A 39 5.33 -1.19 -6.46
N GLN A 40 6.61 -0.86 -6.60
CA GLN A 40 7.08 0.23 -7.46
C GLN A 40 6.60 0.08 -8.91
N LEU A 41 6.79 -1.12 -9.47
CA LEU A 41 6.41 -1.40 -10.85
C LEU A 41 4.90 -1.28 -11.03
N LYS A 42 4.12 -1.87 -10.12
CA LYS A 42 2.65 -1.84 -10.20
C LYS A 42 2.12 -0.42 -10.04
N VAL A 43 2.64 0.36 -9.10
CA VAL A 43 2.26 1.78 -8.91
C VAL A 43 2.58 2.61 -10.15
N SER A 44 3.76 2.42 -10.73
CA SER A 44 4.17 3.12 -11.97
C SER A 44 3.27 2.75 -13.16
N GLN A 45 2.91 1.46 -13.26
CA GLN A 45 2.01 0.96 -14.28
C GLN A 45 0.60 1.55 -14.10
N THR A 46 0.04 1.49 -12.89
CA THR A 46 -1.30 2.05 -12.61
C THR A 46 -1.34 3.55 -12.84
N ALA A 47 -0.29 4.30 -12.46
CA ALA A 47 -0.21 5.73 -12.70
C ALA A 47 -0.24 6.05 -14.20
N THR A 48 0.49 5.25 -14.99
CA THR A 48 0.50 5.37 -16.46
C THR A 48 -0.86 5.02 -17.06
N ASP A 49 -1.51 3.97 -16.60
CA ASP A 49 -2.83 3.56 -17.11
C ASP A 49 -3.94 4.54 -16.74
N ILE A 50 -3.87 5.15 -15.55
CA ILE A 50 -4.76 6.26 -15.16
C ILE A 50 -4.53 7.47 -16.06
N LYS A 51 -3.27 7.88 -16.28
CA LYS A 51 -2.93 9.00 -17.17
C LYS A 51 -3.40 8.77 -18.61
N LYS A 52 -3.41 7.51 -19.07
CA LYS A 52 -3.92 7.10 -20.39
C LYS A 52 -5.44 6.93 -20.44
N GLY A 53 -6.15 7.07 -19.32
CA GLY A 53 -7.59 6.84 -19.21
C GLY A 53 -8.01 5.37 -19.36
N LYS A 54 -7.06 4.42 -19.24
CA LYS A 54 -7.32 2.98 -19.33
C LYS A 54 -7.79 2.38 -18.01
N LEU A 55 -7.44 3.01 -16.89
CA LEU A 55 -7.74 2.54 -15.54
C LEU A 55 -8.29 3.69 -14.70
N SER A 56 -9.37 3.43 -13.96
CA SER A 56 -9.90 4.40 -12.99
C SER A 56 -9.10 4.38 -11.70
N VAL A 57 -8.97 5.53 -11.04
CA VAL A 57 -8.22 5.66 -9.77
C VAL A 57 -8.73 4.66 -8.73
N GLU A 58 -10.05 4.48 -8.62
CA GLU A 58 -10.65 3.55 -7.66
C GLU A 58 -10.21 2.10 -7.91
N LYS A 59 -10.26 1.66 -9.16
CA LYS A 59 -9.83 0.32 -9.56
C LYS A 59 -8.32 0.12 -9.38
N ALA A 60 -7.53 1.16 -9.63
CA ALA A 60 -6.10 1.11 -9.34
C ALA A 60 -5.82 0.96 -7.84
N VAL A 61 -6.59 1.65 -6.98
CA VAL A 61 -6.48 1.49 -5.53
C VAL A 61 -6.86 0.07 -5.11
N ASP A 62 -7.93 -0.51 -5.66
CA ASP A 62 -8.25 -1.94 -5.47
C ASP A 62 -7.06 -2.84 -5.82
N GLU A 63 -6.52 -2.72 -7.04
CA GLU A 63 -5.43 -3.58 -7.49
C GLU A 63 -4.16 -3.46 -6.65
N ILE A 64 -3.80 -2.25 -6.23
CA ILE A 64 -2.64 -2.05 -5.33
C ILE A 64 -2.95 -2.60 -3.94
N TYR A 65 -4.16 -2.37 -3.41
CA TYR A 65 -4.53 -2.85 -2.09
C TYR A 65 -4.51 -4.38 -2.01
N GLU A 66 -5.09 -5.07 -3.00
CA GLU A 66 -5.05 -6.53 -3.10
C GLU A 66 -3.62 -7.07 -3.22
N LEU A 67 -2.76 -6.38 -3.99
CA LEU A 67 -1.34 -6.73 -4.08
C LEU A 67 -0.66 -6.59 -2.71
N CYS A 68 -0.89 -5.48 -2.02
CA CYS A 68 -0.38 -5.24 -0.69
C CYS A 68 -0.88 -6.29 0.30
N GLU A 69 -2.13 -6.74 0.18
CA GLU A 69 -2.72 -7.74 1.08
C GLU A 69 -2.06 -9.10 0.88
N LYS A 70 -1.90 -9.51 -0.39
CA LYS A 70 -1.22 -10.75 -0.76
C LYS A 70 0.25 -10.78 -0.32
N TYR A 71 0.92 -9.63 -0.36
CA TYR A 71 2.33 -9.50 -0.02
C TYR A 71 2.57 -8.67 1.25
N LYS A 72 1.63 -8.72 2.21
CA LYS A 72 1.61 -7.86 3.42
C LYS A 72 2.94 -7.80 4.16
N HIS A 73 3.63 -8.94 4.28
CA HIS A 73 4.93 -9.03 4.94
C HIS A 73 6.06 -8.31 4.18
N ALA A 74 5.99 -8.30 2.85
CA ALA A 74 7.01 -7.67 2.00
C ALA A 74 6.76 -6.16 1.83
N VAL A 75 5.49 -5.72 1.86
CA VAL A 75 5.14 -4.30 1.69
C VAL A 75 5.01 -3.54 3.01
N VAL A 76 5.03 -4.21 4.17
CA VAL A 76 4.82 -3.56 5.48
C VAL A 76 5.76 -2.36 5.72
N LYS A 77 7.02 -2.46 5.27
CA LYS A 77 8.00 -1.37 5.39
C LYS A 77 7.60 -0.18 4.52
N ASP A 78 7.15 -0.45 3.30
CA ASP A 78 6.71 0.58 2.34
C ASP A 78 5.40 1.23 2.79
N MET A 79 4.48 0.44 3.33
CA MET A 79 3.23 0.96 3.91
C MET A 79 3.54 1.91 5.06
N LYS A 80 4.55 1.63 5.88
CA LYS A 80 5.02 2.61 6.87
C LYS A 80 5.54 3.87 6.18
N VAL A 81 6.37 3.79 5.15
CA VAL A 81 6.86 5.00 4.44
C VAL A 81 5.71 5.83 3.83
N ILE A 82 4.72 5.16 3.23
CA ILE A 82 3.59 5.83 2.56
C ILE A 82 2.65 6.49 3.56
N PHE A 83 2.32 5.78 4.65
CA PHE A 83 1.27 6.16 5.60
C PHE A 83 1.77 6.67 6.95
N SER A 84 3.08 6.67 7.19
CA SER A 84 3.71 7.31 8.36
C SER A 84 3.89 8.80 8.07
N SER A 85 2.78 9.51 7.91
CA SER A 85 2.77 10.97 8.14
C SER A 85 2.47 11.22 9.61
N ASN A 86 3.54 11.36 10.40
CA ASN A 86 3.68 12.40 11.42
C ASN A 86 5.17 12.58 11.75
#